data_AF-A0AAP0HUC8-F1
#
_entry.id   AF-A0AAP0HUC8-F1
#
_cell.length_a   1.000
_cell.length_b   1.000
_cell.length_c   1.000
_cell.angle_alpha   90.00
_cell.angle_beta   90.00
_cell.angle_gamma   90.00
#
_symmetry.space_group_name_H-M   'P 1'
#
loop_
_entity.id
_entity.type
_entity.pdbx_description
1 polymer ?
#
loop_
_entity_poly.entity_id
_entity_poly.type
_entity_poly.pdbx_seq_one_letter_code
_entity_poly.pdbx_strand_id
1 'polypeptide(L)'
;MGLRRVRDFNEAMLMKQAWRVLTNPESLSARLLKSRYFPYIHLWDATLDRNPSYMWRSIHSTVHKLREGCRWRVGDGNLISICKDSWLQDQQDPKIQSPVREGLYDEKVRSLLDCNSRGWDVDVIKDLFNSRDQNLIFSIPISCNQQEDK
;
A
#
# COMPACT_ATOMS: atom_id res chain seq x y z
N MET A 1 -17.46 -30.31 13.31
CA MET A 1 -16.91 -28.98 13.68
C MET A 1 -15.38 -29.05 13.80
N GLY A 2 -14.62 -29.04 12.69
CA GLY A 2 -13.15 -29.21 12.76
C GLY A 2 -12.36 -28.56 11.61
N LEU A 3 -12.88 -28.58 10.39
CA LEU A 3 -12.16 -28.08 9.20
C LEU A 3 -12.16 -26.55 9.03
N ARG A 4 -13.15 -25.84 9.60
CA ARG A 4 -13.27 -24.38 9.49
C ARG A 4 -12.11 -23.66 10.21
N ARG A 5 -11.78 -24.10 11.44
CA ARG A 5 -10.66 -23.55 12.22
C ARG A 5 -9.30 -23.78 11.56
N VAL A 6 -9.11 -24.90 10.86
CA VAL A 6 -7.85 -25.19 10.14
C VAL A 6 -7.70 -24.27 8.92
N ARG A 7 -8.80 -24.01 8.20
CA ARG A 7 -8.80 -23.07 7.07
C ARG A 7 -8.48 -21.65 7.54
N ASP A 8 -9.13 -21.19 8.61
CA ASP A 8 -8.90 -19.86 9.18
C ASP A 8 -7.46 -19.71 9.73
N PHE A 9 -6.94 -20.75 10.39
CA PHE A 9 -5.56 -20.77 10.89
C PHE A 9 -4.52 -20.76 9.76
N ASN A 10 -4.77 -21.51 8.68
CA ASN A 10 -3.92 -21.51 7.49
C ASN A 10 -3.94 -20.13 6.81
N GLU A 11 -5.10 -19.49 6.73
CA GLU A 11 -5.23 -18.15 6.17
C GLU A 11 -4.46 -17.10 7.00
N ALA A 12 -4.57 -17.14 8.33
CA ALA A 12 -3.78 -16.26 9.21
C ALA A 12 -2.26 -16.48 9.05
N MET A 13 -1.84 -17.73 8.87
CA MET A 13 -0.44 -18.07 8.62
C MET A 13 0.05 -17.53 7.26
N LEU A 14 -0.79 -17.62 6.22
CA LEU A 14 -0.50 -17.08 4.90
C LEU A 14 -0.44 -15.55 4.90
N MET A 15 -1.37 -14.88 5.61
CA MET A 15 -1.30 -13.43 5.82
C MET A 15 0.00 -13.02 6.53
N LYS A 16 0.44 -13.79 7.54
CA LYS A 16 1.72 -13.56 8.22
C LYS A 16 2.93 -13.76 7.29
N GLN A 17 2.86 -14.71 6.36
CA GLN A 17 3.88 -14.91 5.33
C GLN A 17 3.93 -13.71 4.37
N ALA A 18 2.77 -13.28 3.84
CA ALA A 18 2.67 -12.08 3.01
C ALA A 18 3.20 -10.83 3.73
N TRP A 19 2.83 -10.64 4.99
CA TRP A 19 3.31 -9.54 5.82
C TRP A 19 4.83 -9.56 6.02
N ARG A 20 5.44 -10.73 6.18
CA ARG A 20 6.91 -10.86 6.27
C ARG A 20 7.61 -10.48 4.98
N VAL A 21 6.99 -10.78 3.83
CA VAL A 21 7.53 -10.36 2.52
C VAL A 21 7.53 -8.83 2.40
N LEU A 22 6.51 -8.16 2.94
CA LEU A 22 6.42 -6.69 2.97
C LEU A 22 7.38 -6.05 3.97
N THR A 23 7.44 -6.58 5.19
CA THR A 23 8.19 -5.96 6.29
C THR A 23 9.68 -6.27 6.27
N ASN A 24 10.08 -7.42 5.73
CA ASN A 24 11.47 -7.88 5.65
C ASN A 24 11.86 -8.23 4.20
N PRO A 25 11.91 -7.23 3.29
CA PRO A 25 12.17 -7.45 1.87
C PRO A 25 13.57 -8.04 1.60
N GLU A 26 14.54 -7.80 2.48
CA GLU A 26 15.92 -8.30 2.36
C GLU A 26 16.08 -9.77 2.74
N SER A 27 15.06 -10.40 3.33
CA SER A 27 15.10 -11.83 3.62
C SER A 27 15.24 -12.64 2.34
N LEU A 28 16.03 -13.72 2.37
CA LEU A 28 16.26 -14.57 1.19
C LEU A 28 14.94 -15.08 0.59
N SER A 29 13.97 -15.43 1.44
CA SER A 29 12.62 -15.81 1.02
C SER A 29 11.87 -14.69 0.29
N ALA A 30 11.93 -13.46 0.80
CA ALA A 30 11.26 -12.32 0.17
C ALA A 30 11.93 -11.96 -1.16
N ARG A 31 13.26 -11.94 -1.22
CA ARG A 31 14.03 -11.70 -2.44
C ARG A 31 13.75 -12.74 -3.52
N LEU A 32 13.68 -14.03 -3.15
CA LEU A 32 13.35 -15.11 -4.09
C LEU A 32 11.92 -15.00 -4.63
N LEU A 33 10.95 -14.67 -3.76
CA LEU A 33 9.56 -14.46 -4.16
C LEU A 33 9.45 -13.23 -5.09
N LYS A 34 10.11 -12.12 -4.73
CA LYS A 34 10.15 -10.90 -5.55
C LYS A 34 10.75 -11.17 -6.91
N SER A 35 11.96 -11.75 -6.98
CA SER A 35 12.63 -12.02 -8.25
C SER A 35 11.83 -12.94 -9.18
N ARG A 36 11.03 -13.84 -8.60
CA ARG A 36 10.26 -14.83 -9.37
C ARG A 36 8.88 -14.34 -9.80
N TYR A 37 8.17 -13.59 -8.96
CA TYR A 37 6.74 -13.30 -9.16
C TYR A 37 6.40 -11.82 -9.29
N PHE A 38 7.25 -10.91 -8.80
CA PHE A 38 7.03 -9.46 -8.88
C PHE A 38 8.38 -8.70 -8.94
N PRO A 39 9.23 -8.96 -9.96
CA PRO A 39 10.61 -8.46 -9.96
C PRO A 39 10.71 -6.93 -10.02
N TYR A 40 9.80 -6.29 -10.74
CA TYR A 40 9.83 -4.85 -11.03
C TYR A 40 8.66 -4.06 -10.42
N ILE A 41 7.76 -4.75 -9.70
CA ILE A 41 6.53 -4.18 -9.17
C ILE A 41 6.41 -4.47 -7.67
N HIS A 42 5.51 -3.77 -6.99
CA HIS A 42 5.25 -4.00 -5.59
C HIS A 42 4.39 -5.26 -5.37
N LEU A 43 4.45 -5.87 -4.18
CA LEU A 43 3.66 -7.05 -3.84
C LEU A 43 2.15 -6.82 -4.04
N TRP A 44 1.68 -5.60 -3.79
CA TRP A 44 0.27 -5.22 -3.92
C TRP A 44 -0.24 -5.26 -5.37
N ASP A 45 0.67 -5.07 -6.32
CA ASP A 45 0.39 -5.05 -7.76
C ASP A 45 0.74 -6.38 -8.43
N ALA A 46 1.26 -7.34 -7.65
CA ALA A 46 1.64 -8.64 -8.16
C ALA A 46 0.41 -9.35 -8.75
N THR A 47 0.57 -9.95 -9.93
CA THR A 47 -0.47 -10.71 -10.60
C THR A 47 -0.15 -12.20 -10.58
N LEU A 48 -1.16 -13.05 -10.77
CA LEU A 48 -0.95 -14.48 -10.91
C LEU A 48 -0.57 -14.80 -12.35
N ASP A 49 0.69 -15.16 -12.57
CA ASP A 49 1.17 -15.71 -13.85
C ASP A 49 0.47 -17.02 -14.22
N ARG A 50 0.67 -17.49 -15.46
CA ARG A 50 0.06 -18.72 -15.99
C ARG A 50 0.39 -20.00 -15.21
N ASN A 51 1.56 -20.09 -14.58
CA ASN A 51 1.95 -21.29 -13.82
C ASN A 51 2.59 -20.95 -12.45
N PRO A 52 1.80 -20.41 -11.51
CA PRO A 52 2.31 -20.06 -10.20
C PRO A 52 2.42 -21.30 -9.33
N SER A 53 3.46 -21.36 -8.50
CA SER A 53 3.58 -22.42 -7.49
C SER A 53 2.38 -22.41 -6.56
N TYR A 54 2.07 -23.57 -5.96
CA TYR A 54 0.97 -23.69 -5.00
C TYR A 54 1.14 -22.69 -3.84
N MET A 55 2.36 -22.60 -3.29
CA MET A 55 2.69 -21.68 -2.22
C MET A 55 2.44 -20.21 -2.61
N TRP A 56 2.86 -19.80 -3.81
CA TRP A 56 2.61 -18.42 -4.27
C TRP A 56 1.12 -18.13 -4.45
N ARG A 57 0.34 -19.06 -5.03
CA ARG A 57 -1.13 -18.89 -5.12
C ARG A 57 -1.76 -18.68 -3.76
N SER A 58 -1.35 -19.48 -2.77
CA SER A 58 -1.85 -19.35 -1.40
C SER A 58 -1.48 -18.00 -0.79
N ILE A 59 -0.23 -17.55 -0.90
CA ILE A 59 0.19 -16.24 -0.38
C ILE A 59 -0.55 -15.11 -1.11
N HIS A 60 -0.55 -15.11 -2.44
CA HIS A 60 -1.19 -14.10 -3.28
C HIS A 60 -2.68 -13.95 -2.97
N SER A 61 -3.39 -15.06 -2.74
CA SER A 61 -4.81 -15.02 -2.35
C SER A 61 -5.09 -14.26 -1.05
N THR A 62 -4.08 -14.12 -0.18
CA THR A 62 -4.19 -13.38 1.09
C THR A 62 -3.73 -11.93 1.00
N VAL A 63 -3.03 -11.54 -0.07
CA VAL A 63 -2.53 -10.17 -0.26
C VAL A 63 -3.69 -9.17 -0.32
N HIS A 64 -4.79 -9.50 -0.99
CA HIS A 64 -5.97 -8.62 -1.05
C HIS A 64 -6.58 -8.39 0.35
N LYS A 65 -6.71 -9.46 1.15
CA LYS A 65 -7.25 -9.39 2.51
C LYS A 65 -6.35 -8.58 3.43
N LEU A 66 -5.04 -8.75 3.28
CA LEU A 66 -4.06 -7.95 3.98
C LEU A 66 -4.18 -6.47 3.62
N ARG A 67 -4.42 -6.14 2.34
CA ARG A 67 -4.62 -4.75 1.88
C ARG A 67 -5.83 -4.09 2.51
N GLU A 68 -6.92 -4.82 2.75
CA GLU A 68 -8.12 -4.30 3.42
C GLU A 68 -7.87 -3.97 4.91
N GLY A 69 -7.02 -4.77 5.57
CA GLY A 69 -6.69 -4.59 7.00
C GLY A 69 -5.50 -3.65 7.26
N CYS A 70 -4.75 -3.28 6.23
CA CYS A 70 -3.56 -2.45 6.33
C CYS A 70 -3.81 -1.03 5.83
N ARG A 71 -3.01 -0.10 6.34
CA ARG A 71 -2.96 1.29 5.88
C ARG A 71 -1.53 1.61 5.55
N TRP A 72 -1.36 2.41 4.51
CA TRP A 72 -0.06 2.91 4.16
C TRP A 72 0.38 3.99 5.13
N ARG A 73 1.64 3.90 5.53
CA ARG A 73 2.40 4.99 6.11
C ARG A 73 3.17 5.66 4.98
N VAL A 74 2.83 6.92 4.71
CA VAL A 74 3.52 7.73 3.71
C VAL A 74 4.97 7.95 4.14
N GLY A 75 5.89 7.54 3.27
CA GLY A 75 7.31 7.85 3.34
C GLY A 75 7.69 8.79 2.20
N ASP A 76 8.18 8.22 1.10
CA ASP A 76 8.54 8.94 -0.12
C ASP A 76 7.39 9.07 -1.14
N GLY A 77 6.28 8.35 -0.90
CA GLY A 77 5.06 8.44 -1.68
C GLY A 77 5.16 7.88 -3.10
N ASN A 78 6.24 7.17 -3.44
CA ASN A 78 6.45 6.61 -4.79
C ASN A 78 5.54 5.42 -5.08
N LEU A 79 5.19 4.66 -4.04
CA LEU A 79 4.46 3.41 -4.18
C LEU A 79 2.95 3.62 -3.98
N ILE A 80 2.58 4.60 -3.16
CA ILE A 80 1.21 4.87 -2.76
C ILE A 80 0.48 5.64 -3.85
N SER A 81 -0.66 5.12 -4.31
CA SER A 81 -1.53 5.78 -5.27
C SER A 81 -2.53 6.68 -4.53
N ILE A 82 -2.71 7.93 -5.00
CA ILE A 82 -3.53 8.93 -4.28
C ILE A 82 -4.96 8.43 -4.04
N CYS A 83 -5.59 7.87 -5.07
CA CYS A 83 -7.02 7.51 -5.03
C CYS A 83 -7.30 6.03 -4.73
N LYS A 84 -6.37 5.12 -5.05
CA LYS A 84 -6.60 3.66 -4.93
C LYS A 84 -6.28 3.14 -3.52
N ASP A 85 -5.26 3.72 -2.90
CA ASP A 85 -4.68 3.22 -1.65
C ASP A 85 -5.28 3.90 -0.41
N SER A 86 -5.31 3.15 0.70
CA SER A 86 -5.78 3.63 1.99
C SER A 86 -4.61 4.20 2.79
N TRP A 87 -4.38 5.51 2.71
CA TRP A 87 -3.22 6.19 3.33
C TRP A 87 -3.58 7.35 4.26
N LEU A 88 -4.86 7.72 4.36
CA LEU A 88 -5.33 8.73 5.31
C LEU A 88 -5.50 8.15 6.71
N GLN A 89 -5.25 8.97 7.73
CA GLN A 89 -5.38 8.61 9.15
C GLN A 89 -6.84 8.69 9.65
N ASP A 90 -7.78 8.17 8.87
CA ASP A 90 -9.19 8.10 9.23
C ASP A 90 -9.60 6.65 9.51
N GLN A 91 -10.41 6.42 10.55
CA GLN A 91 -10.82 5.06 10.92
C GLN A 91 -11.92 4.48 10.03
N GLN A 92 -12.82 5.31 9.55
CA GLN A 92 -13.99 4.91 8.78
C GLN A 92 -13.71 5.01 7.28
N ASP A 93 -13.01 6.06 6.87
CA ASP A 93 -12.83 6.44 5.47
C ASP A 93 -11.36 6.79 5.18
N PRO A 94 -10.45 5.79 5.12
CA PRO A 94 -9.01 5.99 4.95
C PRO A 94 -8.59 6.32 3.51
N LYS A 95 -9.56 6.50 2.60
CA LYS A 95 -9.36 6.86 1.19
C LYS A 95 -9.80 8.29 0.93
N ILE A 96 -9.24 8.90 -0.11
CA ILE A 96 -9.65 10.22 -0.62
C ILE A 96 -11.12 10.15 -1.05
N GLN A 97 -11.92 11.09 -0.56
CA GLN A 97 -13.34 11.24 -0.93
C GLN A 97 -13.58 12.41 -1.90
N SER A 98 -12.56 13.23 -2.13
CA SER A 98 -12.60 14.34 -3.08
C SER A 98 -12.93 13.85 -4.50
N PRO A 99 -13.67 14.64 -5.30
CA PRO A 99 -14.01 14.27 -6.67
C PRO A 99 -12.72 14.11 -7.50
N VAL A 100 -12.39 12.87 -7.84
CA VAL A 100 -11.16 12.53 -8.54
C VAL A 100 -11.26 13.01 -9.99
N ARG A 101 -10.39 13.95 -10.38
CA ARG A 101 -10.20 14.31 -11.80
C ARG A 101 -9.53 13.12 -12.50
N GLU A 102 -9.86 12.86 -13.77
CA GLU A 102 -9.35 11.67 -14.48
C GLU A 102 -7.81 11.55 -14.45
N GLY A 103 -7.08 12.67 -14.48
CA GLY A 103 -5.62 12.68 -14.39
C GLY A 103 -5.05 12.29 -13.01
N LEU A 104 -5.83 12.35 -11.93
CA LEU A 104 -5.37 12.03 -10.56
C LEU A 104 -5.43 10.53 -10.23
N TYR A 105 -6.13 9.72 -11.03
CA TYR A 105 -6.43 8.34 -10.67
C TYR A 105 -5.19 7.43 -10.68
N ASP A 106 -4.22 7.74 -11.53
CA ASP A 106 -2.96 7.01 -11.67
C ASP A 106 -1.77 7.75 -11.02
N GLU A 107 -2.03 8.90 -10.40
CA GLU A 107 -1.00 9.68 -9.71
C GLU A 107 -0.60 9.08 -8.36
N LYS A 108 0.66 9.31 -8.01
CA LYS A 108 1.28 8.82 -6.77
C LYS A 108 1.32 9.92 -5.73
N VAL A 109 1.29 9.56 -4.45
CA VAL A 109 1.33 10.54 -3.34
C VAL A 109 2.56 11.44 -3.42
N ARG A 110 3.65 10.98 -4.04
CA ARG A 110 4.82 11.80 -4.34
C ARG A 110 4.50 13.09 -5.11
N SER A 111 3.52 13.13 -6.00
CA SER A 111 3.20 14.37 -6.74
C SER A 111 2.54 15.44 -5.86
N LEU A 112 2.12 15.07 -4.64
CA LEU A 112 1.65 16.00 -3.62
C LEU A 112 2.77 16.50 -2.69
N LEU A 113 3.99 15.97 -2.83
CA LEU A 113 5.15 16.36 -2.03
C LEU A 113 5.97 17.40 -2.79
N ASP A 114 6.31 18.51 -2.14
CA ASP A 114 7.22 19.48 -2.71
C ASP A 114 8.66 19.00 -2.57
N CYS A 115 9.32 18.86 -3.73
CA CYS A 115 10.73 18.48 -3.86
C CYS A 115 11.71 19.44 -3.16
N ASN A 116 11.32 20.70 -2.95
CA ASN A 116 12.18 21.73 -2.38
C ASN A 116 11.93 21.97 -0.88
N SER A 117 10.67 22.03 -0.44
CA SER A 117 10.32 22.37 0.95
C SER A 117 10.25 21.18 1.91
N ARG A 118 10.53 19.94 1.44
CA ARG A 118 10.51 18.71 2.27
C ARG A 118 9.18 18.53 3.02
N GLY A 119 8.09 18.96 2.39
CA GLY A 119 6.75 18.98 2.96
C GLY A 119 5.68 18.74 1.90
N TRP A 120 4.43 18.88 2.32
CA TRP A 120 3.26 18.83 1.45
C TRP A 120 3.22 20.08 0.55
N ASP A 121 2.94 19.91 -0.74
CA ASP A 121 2.64 21.02 -1.64
C ASP A 121 1.23 21.57 -1.31
N VAL A 122 1.23 22.63 -0.51
CA VAL A 122 0.00 23.21 0.05
C VAL A 122 -0.91 23.76 -1.06
N ASP A 123 -0.35 24.32 -2.12
CA ASP A 123 -1.11 24.94 -3.20
C ASP A 123 -1.79 23.85 -4.03
N VAL A 124 -1.05 22.81 -4.40
CA VAL A 124 -1.60 21.63 -5.11
C VAL A 124 -2.68 20.95 -4.28
N ILE A 125 -2.46 20.75 -2.97
CA ILE A 125 -3.44 20.06 -2.12
C ILE A 125 -4.73 20.87 -1.95
N LYS A 126 -4.65 22.19 -1.83
CA LYS A 126 -5.82 23.05 -1.72
C LYS A 126 -6.65 23.08 -3.00
N ASP A 127 -6.02 22.98 -4.15
CA ASP A 127 -6.68 23.00 -5.47
C ASP A 127 -7.33 21.66 -5.84
N LEU A 128 -6.79 20.55 -5.32
CA LEU A 128 -7.20 19.21 -5.72
C LEU A 128 -8.19 18.54 -4.75
N PHE A 129 -8.12 18.85 -3.45
CA PHE A 129 -8.88 18.12 -2.43
C PHE A 129 -9.91 19.00 -1.71
N ASN A 130 -10.92 18.36 -1.11
CA ASN A 130 -11.89 19.02 -0.22
C ASN A 130 -11.28 19.29 1.17
N SER A 131 -11.95 20.11 1.98
CA SER A 131 -11.44 20.48 3.31
C SER A 131 -11.20 19.28 4.25
N ARG A 132 -11.98 18.21 4.13
CA ARG A 132 -11.80 16.98 4.93
C ARG A 132 -10.46 16.33 4.62
N ASP A 133 -10.25 16.01 3.34
CA ASP A 133 -9.06 15.31 2.88
C ASP A 133 -7.82 16.18 3.07
N GLN A 134 -7.90 17.50 2.82
CA GLN A 134 -6.82 18.44 3.13
C GLN A 134 -6.37 18.36 4.59
N ASN A 135 -7.31 18.41 5.54
CA ASN A 135 -6.99 18.34 6.97
C ASN A 135 -6.33 17.01 7.34
N LEU A 136 -6.81 15.90 6.76
CA LEU A 136 -6.22 14.57 6.97
C LEU A 136 -4.81 14.49 6.38
N ILE A 137 -4.59 14.99 5.18
CA ILE A 137 -3.27 15.01 4.53
C ILE A 137 -2.28 15.84 5.35
N PHE A 138 -2.64 17.07 5.75
CA PHE A 138 -1.77 17.93 6.56
C PHE A 138 -1.48 17.39 7.96
N SER A 139 -2.35 16.53 8.50
CA SER A 139 -2.10 15.85 9.77
C SER A 139 -1.02 14.77 9.70
N ILE A 140 -0.64 14.31 8.50
CA ILE A 140 0.38 13.30 8.31
C ILE A 140 1.76 13.97 8.41
N PRO A 141 2.58 13.62 9.41
CA PRO A 141 3.92 14.17 9.52
C PRO A 141 4.83 13.53 8.47
N ILE A 142 5.37 14.34 7.56
CA ILE A 142 6.38 13.88 6.61
C ILE A 142 7.73 13.87 7.31
N SER A 143 8.38 12.70 7.35
CA SER A 143 9.71 12.57 7.92
C SER A 143 10.77 13.05 6.92
N CYS A 144 11.70 13.89 7.37
CA CYS A 144 12.80 14.46 6.57
C CYS A 144 13.81 13.40 6.06
N ASN A 145 13.77 12.19 6.61
CA ASN A 145 14.57 11.06 6.12
C ASN A 145 13.80 10.38 4.99
N GLN A 146 14.49 10.05 3.89
CA GLN A 146 13.99 9.18 2.82
C GLN A 146 13.65 7.78 3.39
N GLN A 147 12.54 7.69 4.10
CA GLN A 147 11.96 6.44 4.54
C GLN A 147 11.09 5.91 3.41
N GLU A 148 11.28 4.65 3.07
CA GLU A 148 10.42 3.96 2.12
C GLU A 148 8.99 3.85 2.67
N ASP A 149 8.01 3.92 1.77
CA ASP A 149 6.59 3.66 2.07
C ASP A 149 6.41 2.29 2.75
N LYS A 150 5.56 2.20 3.79
CA LYS A 150 5.34 0.98 4.59
C LYS A 150 3.89 0.68 4.90
#